data_AF-A0A9Q0VRF4-F1
#
_entry.id   AF-A0A9Q0VRF4-F1
#
_cell.length_a   1.000
_cell.length_b   1.000
_cell.length_c   1.000
_cell.angle_alpha   90.00
_cell.angle_beta   90.00
_cell.angle_gamma   90.00
#
_symmetry.space_group_name_H-M   'P 1'
#
loop_
_entity.id
_entity.type
_entity.pdbx_description
1 polymer ?
#
loop_
_entity_poly.entity_id
_entity_poly.type
_entity_poly.pdbx_seq_one_letter_code
_entity_poly.pdbx_strand_id
1 'polypeptide(L)'
;METTAQNPPQPYINDLSESPTNANVTISDHHDLLSQLQSLQHSFDTIQSKSSLMEENLLLLQQERDDALDNNSQLKLATKDVSHERDSLRDLVRELEASFREREDGFAKRIDEAYLSMEKLEKEVEFLRERNDKLELEIKEARNKNGFLLKISMDLVRPVKESLVKVTECVHDEKLIERFDTEEKREELDLDDELRSVWEEFKVITRLAREAESKVNEFNEMKKEIRELESSVVSLTEENRDINSLLRVALVEKEAVEKSLNKLKGNSEQKRVALLQFAERGLQRVGFGFMMGGGSNEQSMESSGAGSHTINASSAASTRSDSSECEEEVVSLASTMERIMKNLRLENSQLRRSLEESRSDAERLQSLVQKQEKEIAENILYIKELEDRERMQDQNVEELLTEIKETEAEVARWREACELEVEAAKKAIEEREKLADAKTVSIIRLLS
;
A
#
# COMPACT_ATOMS: atom_id res chain seq x y z
N MET A 1 -85.82 45.55 -37.20
CA MET A 1 -86.44 44.26 -36.83
C MET A 1 -87.22 44.49 -35.54
N GLU A 2 -88.43 45.06 -35.53
CA GLU A 2 -89.46 45.20 -36.57
C GLU A 2 -90.09 43.87 -37.05
N THR A 3 -91.39 43.92 -37.40
CA THR A 3 -92.40 42.83 -37.50
C THR A 3 -92.96 42.41 -36.12
N THR A 4 -94.21 42.68 -35.72
CA THR A 4 -95.51 43.00 -36.38
C THR A 4 -96.25 41.80 -36.95
N ALA A 5 -97.57 41.74 -36.66
CA ALA A 5 -98.65 40.88 -37.18
C ALA A 5 -99.19 39.81 -36.19
N GLN A 6 -100.49 39.43 -36.14
CA GLN A 6 -101.75 40.02 -36.65
C GLN A 6 -102.95 39.19 -36.10
N ASN A 7 -104.00 39.86 -35.60
CA ASN A 7 -105.34 39.30 -35.27
C ASN A 7 -106.24 39.37 -36.55
N PRO A 8 -107.54 38.96 -36.61
CA PRO A 8 -108.43 38.31 -35.62
C PRO A 8 -108.92 36.95 -36.24
N PRO A 9 -110.21 36.49 -36.37
CA PRO A 9 -111.50 36.90 -35.77
C PRO A 9 -112.56 35.81 -35.40
N GLN A 10 -113.51 36.21 -34.55
CA GLN A 10 -114.96 35.85 -34.57
C GLN A 10 -115.45 34.42 -34.19
N PRO A 11 -116.75 34.20 -33.84
CA PRO A 11 -117.94 35.00 -34.21
C PRO A 11 -118.92 35.46 -33.11
N TYR A 12 -119.75 36.41 -33.54
CA TYR A 12 -120.98 36.92 -32.92
C TYR A 12 -122.07 36.82 -34.00
N ILE A 13 -123.12 36.02 -33.85
CA ILE A 13 -124.34 36.07 -34.71
C ILE A 13 -125.57 35.72 -33.85
N ASN A 14 -126.56 36.63 -33.84
CA ASN A 14 -127.94 36.37 -33.39
C ASN A 14 -128.76 35.74 -34.54
N ASP A 15 -129.88 35.06 -34.23
CA ASP A 15 -131.25 35.55 -34.48
C ASP A 15 -132.30 34.41 -34.51
N LEU A 16 -133.59 34.82 -34.57
CA LEU A 16 -134.81 34.05 -34.86
C LEU A 16 -135.47 33.34 -33.65
N SER A 17 -136.80 33.36 -33.47
CA SER A 17 -137.86 34.13 -34.16
C SER A 17 -139.14 34.28 -33.31
N GLU A 18 -140.08 35.04 -33.88
CA GLU A 18 -141.46 35.39 -33.52
C GLU A 18 -142.36 34.32 -32.86
N SER A 19 -143.34 34.80 -32.07
CA SER A 19 -144.47 34.02 -31.53
C SER A 19 -145.40 33.48 -32.63
N PRO A 20 -146.21 32.45 -32.30
CA PRO A 20 -147.66 32.68 -32.37
C PRO A 20 -148.48 32.16 -31.17
N THR A 21 -149.76 32.54 -31.22
CA THR A 21 -150.78 32.59 -30.17
C THR A 21 -151.46 31.25 -29.80
N ASN A 22 -151.83 31.10 -28.51
CA ASN A 22 -152.85 30.21 -27.90
C ASN A 22 -152.76 28.66 -28.06
N ALA A 23 -152.65 27.93 -26.93
CA ALA A 23 -153.82 27.35 -26.21
C ALA A 23 -153.44 26.39 -25.05
N ASN A 24 -154.15 26.53 -23.91
CA ASN A 24 -154.46 25.55 -22.85
C ASN A 24 -153.45 24.44 -22.43
N VAL A 25 -152.89 24.60 -21.23
CA VAL A 25 -153.02 23.69 -20.05
C VAL A 25 -153.31 22.19 -20.31
N THR A 26 -152.45 21.28 -19.79
CA THR A 26 -152.79 20.34 -18.67
C THR A 26 -151.57 19.48 -18.22
N ILE A 27 -150.97 19.85 -17.09
CA ILE A 27 -150.46 18.99 -15.99
C ILE A 27 -149.84 17.62 -16.39
N SER A 28 -148.54 17.60 -16.74
CA SER A 28 -147.69 16.39 -16.63
C SER A 28 -146.20 16.62 -16.33
N ASP A 29 -145.69 17.86 -16.38
CA ASP A 29 -144.25 18.12 -16.52
C ASP A 29 -143.45 18.31 -15.20
N HIS A 30 -144.12 18.35 -14.04
CA HIS A 30 -143.45 18.71 -12.78
C HIS A 30 -142.48 17.65 -12.22
N HIS A 31 -142.64 16.37 -12.57
CA HIS A 31 -141.76 15.32 -12.05
C HIS A 31 -140.43 15.22 -12.82
N ASP A 32 -140.47 15.45 -14.14
CA ASP A 32 -139.28 15.48 -14.99
C ASP A 32 -138.41 16.70 -14.68
N LEU A 33 -139.02 17.86 -14.40
CA LEU A 33 -138.27 19.06 -14.00
C LEU A 33 -137.52 18.86 -12.68
N LEU A 34 -138.14 18.22 -11.70
CA LEU A 34 -137.52 17.88 -10.41
C LEU A 34 -136.36 16.88 -10.58
N SER A 35 -136.56 15.87 -11.43
CA SER A 35 -135.53 14.85 -11.72
C SER A 35 -134.33 15.46 -12.45
N GLN A 36 -134.56 16.37 -13.39
CA GLN A 36 -133.50 17.13 -14.06
C GLN A 36 -132.74 18.04 -13.07
N LEU A 37 -133.43 18.71 -12.15
CA LEU A 37 -132.81 19.58 -11.16
C LEU A 37 -131.96 18.78 -10.15
N GLN A 38 -132.43 17.61 -9.71
CA GLN A 38 -131.64 16.68 -8.89
C GLN A 38 -130.42 16.12 -9.64
N SER A 39 -130.55 15.79 -10.93
CA SER A 39 -129.43 15.38 -11.76
C SER A 39 -128.40 16.50 -11.95
N LEU A 40 -128.86 17.75 -12.08
CA LEU A 40 -127.99 18.93 -12.17
C LEU A 40 -127.27 19.21 -10.84
N GLN A 41 -127.95 19.02 -9.71
CA GLN A 41 -127.34 19.15 -8.39
C GLN A 41 -126.24 18.08 -8.18
N HIS A 42 -126.52 16.81 -8.49
CA HIS A 42 -125.50 15.75 -8.42
C HIS A 42 -124.33 15.98 -9.38
N SER A 43 -124.56 16.56 -10.57
CA SER A 43 -123.47 16.90 -11.48
C SER A 43 -122.64 18.07 -10.97
N PHE A 44 -123.27 19.07 -10.34
CA PHE A 44 -122.59 20.18 -9.67
C PHE A 44 -121.74 19.68 -8.49
N ASP A 45 -122.28 18.87 -7.59
CA ASP A 45 -121.55 18.28 -6.45
C ASP A 45 -120.34 17.45 -6.94
N THR A 46 -120.52 16.70 -8.04
CA THR A 46 -119.45 15.92 -8.68
C THR A 46 -118.36 16.83 -9.27
N ILE A 47 -118.73 17.94 -9.89
CA ILE A 47 -117.79 18.92 -10.44
C ILE A 47 -117.05 19.65 -9.30
N GLN A 48 -117.75 20.01 -8.22
CA GLN A 48 -117.16 20.66 -7.05
C GLN A 48 -116.14 19.75 -6.35
N SER A 49 -116.48 18.46 -6.17
CA SER A 49 -115.54 17.47 -5.64
C SER A 49 -114.30 17.31 -6.54
N LYS A 50 -114.47 17.26 -7.86
CA LYS A 50 -113.36 17.23 -8.82
C LYS A 50 -112.53 18.52 -8.81
N SER A 51 -113.13 19.69 -8.62
CA SER A 51 -112.41 20.97 -8.49
C SER A 51 -111.54 20.95 -7.23
N SER A 52 -112.10 20.56 -6.09
CA SER A 52 -111.36 20.46 -4.83
C SER A 52 -110.18 19.49 -4.93
N LEU A 53 -110.37 18.33 -5.57
CA LEU A 53 -109.30 17.37 -5.80
C LEU A 53 -108.23 17.90 -6.79
N MET A 54 -108.64 18.68 -7.80
CA MET A 54 -107.71 19.31 -8.74
C MET A 54 -106.90 20.42 -8.06
N GLU A 55 -107.50 21.20 -7.17
CA GLU A 55 -106.81 22.21 -6.35
C GLU A 55 -105.78 21.57 -5.40
N GLU A 56 -106.14 20.46 -4.74
CA GLU A 56 -105.20 19.70 -3.90
C GLU A 56 -104.01 19.14 -4.72
N ASN A 57 -104.27 18.55 -5.89
CA ASN A 57 -103.22 18.09 -6.80
C ASN A 57 -102.33 19.24 -7.32
N LEU A 58 -102.88 20.43 -7.56
CA LEU A 58 -102.10 21.61 -7.96
C LEU A 58 -101.18 22.09 -6.83
N LEU A 59 -101.62 22.03 -5.58
CA LEU A 59 -100.78 22.35 -4.41
C LEU A 59 -99.64 21.34 -4.25
N LEU A 60 -99.91 20.04 -4.40
CA LEU A 60 -98.90 18.99 -4.32
C LEU A 60 -97.86 19.13 -5.43
N LEU A 61 -98.29 19.33 -6.69
CA LEU A 61 -97.39 19.57 -7.82
C LEU A 61 -96.58 20.87 -7.66
N GLN A 62 -97.15 21.89 -7.01
CA GLN A 62 -96.40 23.10 -6.67
C GLN A 62 -95.31 22.79 -5.64
N GLN A 63 -95.62 22.05 -4.57
CA GLN A 63 -94.65 21.66 -3.56
C GLN A 63 -93.52 20.80 -4.17
N GLU A 64 -93.83 19.76 -4.92
CA GLU A 64 -92.83 18.90 -5.59
C GLU A 64 -91.90 19.72 -6.50
N ARG A 65 -92.45 20.71 -7.21
CA ARG A 65 -91.67 21.62 -8.06
C ARG A 65 -90.79 22.57 -7.25
N ASP A 66 -91.26 23.08 -6.12
CA ASP A 66 -90.46 23.96 -5.26
C ASP A 66 -89.33 23.16 -4.55
N ASP A 67 -89.62 21.93 -4.09
CA ASP A 67 -88.62 20.98 -3.57
C ASP A 67 -87.59 20.60 -4.66
N ALA A 68 -88.03 20.37 -5.90
CA ALA A 68 -87.13 20.09 -7.03
C ALA A 68 -86.23 21.30 -7.38
N LEU A 69 -86.73 22.53 -7.25
CA LEU A 69 -85.94 23.75 -7.44
C LEU A 69 -84.88 23.92 -6.36
N ASP A 70 -85.20 23.66 -5.08
CA ASP A 70 -84.22 23.72 -3.99
C ASP A 70 -83.11 22.68 -4.20
N ASN A 71 -83.48 21.42 -4.46
CA ASN A 71 -82.53 20.35 -4.79
C ASN A 71 -81.64 20.69 -6.00
N ASN A 72 -82.18 21.32 -7.05
CA ASN A 72 -81.40 21.78 -8.19
C ASN A 72 -80.38 22.87 -7.78
N SER A 73 -80.78 23.78 -6.88
CA SER A 73 -79.89 24.82 -6.35
C SER A 73 -78.74 24.25 -5.53
N GLN A 74 -79.01 23.26 -4.67
CA GLN A 74 -78.00 22.54 -3.88
C GLN A 74 -77.02 21.79 -4.78
N LEU A 75 -77.53 21.04 -5.78
CA LEU A 75 -76.71 20.30 -6.74
C LEU A 75 -75.80 21.24 -7.56
N LYS A 76 -76.28 22.44 -7.89
CA LYS A 76 -75.49 23.46 -8.59
C LYS A 76 -74.35 24.02 -7.74
N LEU A 77 -74.55 24.17 -6.42
CA LEU A 77 -73.47 24.52 -5.48
C LEU A 77 -72.43 23.40 -5.39
N ALA A 78 -72.85 22.15 -5.13
CA ALA A 78 -71.96 21.00 -5.08
C ALA A 78 -71.14 20.81 -6.37
N THR A 79 -71.76 21.02 -7.54
CA THR A 79 -71.08 20.97 -8.86
C THR A 79 -70.00 22.05 -9.00
N LYS A 80 -70.22 23.23 -8.42
CA LYS A 80 -69.25 24.33 -8.42
C LYS A 80 -68.07 24.00 -7.50
N ASP A 81 -68.33 23.48 -6.31
CA ASP A 81 -67.29 23.16 -5.34
C ASP A 81 -66.39 22.02 -5.85
N VAL A 82 -66.98 20.94 -6.38
CA VAL A 82 -66.23 19.86 -7.08
C VAL A 82 -65.45 20.38 -8.30
N SER A 83 -65.95 21.41 -8.99
CA SER A 83 -65.20 22.04 -10.09
C SER A 83 -63.97 22.81 -9.58
N HIS A 84 -64.07 23.50 -8.44
CA HIS A 84 -62.94 24.18 -7.81
C HIS A 84 -61.90 23.18 -7.28
N GLU A 85 -62.31 22.09 -6.63
CA GLU A 85 -61.41 21.01 -6.20
C GLU A 85 -60.69 20.36 -7.38
N ARG A 86 -61.42 20.01 -8.45
CA ARG A 86 -60.84 19.46 -9.69
C ARG A 86 -59.80 20.38 -10.30
N ASP A 87 -60.07 21.69 -10.35
CA ASP A 87 -59.16 22.65 -10.96
C ASP A 87 -57.92 22.88 -10.06
N SER A 88 -58.09 22.90 -8.74
CA SER A 88 -56.96 22.92 -7.78
C SER A 88 -56.08 21.66 -7.87
N LEU A 89 -56.69 20.47 -7.98
CA LEU A 89 -55.95 19.22 -8.19
C LEU A 89 -55.21 19.20 -9.53
N ARG A 90 -55.82 19.75 -10.60
CA ARG A 90 -55.17 19.87 -11.91
C ARG A 90 -53.92 20.75 -11.85
N ASP A 91 -53.96 21.86 -11.11
CA ASP A 91 -52.80 22.73 -10.97
C ASP A 91 -51.70 22.10 -10.10
N LEU A 92 -52.05 21.38 -9.03
CA LEU A 92 -51.10 20.58 -8.24
C LEU A 92 -50.41 19.49 -9.08
N VAL A 93 -51.17 18.79 -9.95
CA VAL A 93 -50.60 17.79 -10.87
C VAL A 93 -49.59 18.44 -11.83
N ARG A 94 -49.88 19.63 -12.37
CA ARG A 94 -48.95 20.37 -13.25
C ARG A 94 -47.67 20.78 -12.54
N GLU A 95 -47.76 21.20 -11.28
CA GLU A 95 -46.60 21.54 -10.45
C GLU A 95 -45.73 20.30 -10.16
N LEU A 96 -46.37 19.18 -9.78
CA LEU A 96 -45.67 17.91 -9.58
C LEU A 96 -44.98 17.43 -10.86
N GLU A 97 -45.67 17.44 -12.01
CA GLU A 97 -45.06 17.11 -13.31
C GLU A 97 -43.87 18.01 -13.66
N ALA A 98 -43.94 19.32 -13.36
CA ALA A 98 -42.84 20.25 -13.60
C ALA A 98 -41.63 19.92 -12.70
N SER A 99 -41.87 19.66 -11.41
CA SER A 99 -40.83 19.27 -10.46
C SER A 99 -40.19 17.92 -10.81
N PHE A 100 -40.96 16.99 -11.39
CA PHE A 100 -40.47 15.70 -11.85
C PHE A 100 -39.56 15.87 -13.08
N ARG A 101 -39.98 16.66 -14.09
CA ARG A 101 -39.17 16.97 -15.28
C ARG A 101 -37.85 17.66 -14.91
N GLU A 102 -37.87 18.64 -14.00
CA GLU A 102 -36.63 19.29 -13.53
C GLU A 102 -35.68 18.29 -12.83
N ARG A 103 -36.23 17.37 -12.04
CA ARG A 103 -35.46 16.31 -11.38
C ARG A 103 -34.89 15.31 -12.38
N GLU A 104 -35.66 14.93 -13.40
CA GLU A 104 -35.25 14.03 -14.48
C GLU A 104 -34.11 14.64 -15.31
N ASP A 105 -34.23 15.90 -15.73
CA ASP A 105 -33.15 16.66 -16.37
C ASP A 105 -31.90 16.76 -15.47
N GLY A 106 -32.10 16.89 -14.15
CA GLY A 106 -31.03 16.89 -13.15
C GLY A 106 -30.38 15.52 -12.92
N PHE A 107 -31.05 14.41 -13.23
CA PHE A 107 -30.43 13.09 -13.29
C PHE A 107 -29.66 12.89 -14.60
N ALA A 108 -30.23 13.28 -15.75
CA ALA A 108 -29.58 13.19 -17.05
C ALA A 108 -28.20 13.90 -17.06
N LYS A 109 -28.14 15.14 -16.58
CA LYS A 109 -26.88 15.91 -16.47
C LYS A 109 -25.83 15.21 -15.59
N ARG A 110 -26.23 14.66 -14.45
CA ARG A 110 -25.32 13.93 -13.55
C ARG A 110 -24.81 12.63 -14.18
N ILE A 111 -25.62 11.96 -15.01
CA ILE A 111 -25.21 10.79 -15.77
C ILE A 111 -24.17 11.19 -16.84
N ASP A 112 -24.41 12.25 -17.60
CA ASP A 112 -23.47 12.76 -18.60
C ASP A 112 -22.13 13.20 -17.97
N GLU A 113 -22.17 13.92 -16.84
CA GLU A 113 -21.00 14.30 -16.06
C GLU A 113 -20.22 13.08 -15.54
N ALA A 114 -20.92 12.04 -15.07
CA ALA A 114 -20.31 10.80 -14.63
C ALA A 114 -19.64 10.04 -15.79
N TYR A 115 -20.26 9.97 -16.96
CA TYR A 115 -19.64 9.38 -18.17
C TYR A 115 -18.37 10.12 -18.57
N LEU A 116 -18.39 11.46 -18.60
CA LEU A 116 -17.21 12.28 -18.91
C LEU A 116 -16.10 12.18 -17.85
N SER A 117 -16.44 11.85 -16.60
CA SER A 117 -15.47 11.57 -15.55
C SER A 117 -14.86 10.18 -15.73
N MET A 118 -15.69 9.17 -15.99
CA MET A 118 -15.29 7.79 -16.24
C MET A 118 -14.35 7.66 -17.44
N GLU A 119 -14.63 8.35 -18.55
CA GLU A 119 -13.78 8.36 -19.75
C GLU A 119 -12.37 8.96 -19.47
N LYS A 120 -12.27 9.93 -18.54
CA LYS A 120 -10.97 10.49 -18.12
C LYS A 120 -10.21 9.52 -17.24
N LEU A 121 -10.90 8.87 -16.29
CA LEU A 121 -10.33 7.84 -15.43
C LEU A 121 -9.84 6.64 -16.24
N GLU A 122 -10.58 6.20 -17.25
CA GLU A 122 -10.20 5.12 -18.16
C GLU A 122 -8.90 5.45 -18.92
N LYS A 123 -8.77 6.68 -19.44
CA LYS A 123 -7.54 7.15 -20.10
C LYS A 123 -6.34 7.21 -19.16
N GLU A 124 -6.53 7.64 -17.92
CA GLU A 124 -5.47 7.65 -16.91
C GLU A 124 -5.07 6.22 -16.50
N VAL A 125 -6.03 5.31 -16.34
CA VAL A 125 -5.77 3.89 -16.04
C VAL A 125 -4.98 3.22 -17.17
N GLU A 126 -5.30 3.49 -18.43
CA GLU A 126 -4.55 2.94 -19.56
C GLU A 126 -3.14 3.53 -19.65
N PHE A 127 -2.96 4.84 -19.43
CA PHE A 127 -1.63 5.47 -19.32
C PHE A 127 -0.78 4.88 -18.18
N LEU A 128 -1.39 4.65 -17.01
CA LEU A 128 -0.71 4.02 -15.87
C LEU A 128 -0.38 2.56 -16.15
N ARG A 129 -1.22 1.82 -16.90
CA ARG A 129 -0.94 0.47 -17.37
C ARG A 129 0.25 0.44 -18.32
N GLU A 130 0.24 1.24 -19.38
CA GLU A 130 1.38 1.34 -20.33
C GLU A 130 2.69 1.69 -19.60
N ARG A 131 2.63 2.60 -18.63
CA ARG A 131 3.78 2.96 -17.80
C ARG A 131 4.25 1.80 -16.92
N ASN A 132 3.34 1.01 -16.36
CA ASN A 132 3.68 -0.14 -15.53
C ASN A 132 4.32 -1.25 -16.37
N ASP A 133 3.74 -1.58 -17.53
CA ASP A 133 4.29 -2.57 -18.48
C ASP A 133 5.72 -2.19 -18.91
N LYS A 134 5.96 -0.88 -19.13
CA LYS A 134 7.30 -0.37 -19.42
C LYS A 134 8.28 -0.57 -18.24
N LEU A 135 7.85 -0.27 -17.02
CA LEU A 135 8.68 -0.46 -15.82
C LEU A 135 8.96 -1.95 -15.56
N GLU A 136 8.00 -2.84 -15.80
CA GLU A 136 8.21 -4.28 -15.69
C GLU A 136 9.23 -4.78 -16.72
N LEU A 137 9.19 -4.25 -17.95
CA LEU A 137 10.21 -4.52 -18.97
C LEU A 137 11.60 -4.03 -18.54
N GLU A 138 11.71 -2.80 -18.01
CA GLU A 138 12.96 -2.23 -17.49
C GLU A 138 13.52 -3.05 -16.31
N ILE A 139 12.66 -3.49 -15.38
CA ILE A 139 13.02 -4.39 -14.27
C ILE A 139 13.53 -5.74 -14.79
N LYS A 140 12.84 -6.33 -15.78
CA LYS A 140 13.23 -7.60 -16.39
C LYS A 140 14.56 -7.50 -17.12
N GLU A 141 14.81 -6.40 -17.82
CA GLU A 141 16.10 -6.14 -18.46
C GLU A 141 17.22 -5.95 -17.42
N ALA A 142 16.95 -5.22 -16.33
CA ALA A 142 17.90 -5.05 -15.23
C ALA A 142 18.24 -6.38 -14.54
N ARG A 143 17.24 -7.24 -14.27
CA ARG A 143 17.45 -8.59 -13.73
C ARG A 143 18.32 -9.43 -14.67
N ASN A 144 18.05 -9.42 -15.98
CA ASN A 144 18.86 -10.14 -16.97
C ASN A 144 20.32 -9.64 -17.02
N LYS A 145 20.54 -8.33 -16.92
CA LYS A 145 21.90 -7.74 -16.84
C LYS A 145 22.62 -8.16 -15.56
N ASN A 146 21.93 -8.18 -14.42
CA ASN A 146 22.50 -8.62 -13.14
C ASN A 146 22.86 -10.11 -13.16
N GLY A 147 21.98 -10.99 -13.66
CA GLY A 147 22.27 -12.43 -13.81
C GLY A 147 23.47 -12.68 -14.73
N PHE A 148 23.62 -11.91 -15.81
CA PHE A 148 24.81 -11.97 -16.67
C PHE A 148 26.10 -11.55 -15.93
N LEU A 149 26.04 -10.47 -15.14
CA LEU A 149 27.17 -10.01 -14.31
C LEU A 149 27.52 -11.02 -13.19
N LEU A 150 26.53 -11.64 -12.56
CA LEU A 150 26.70 -12.71 -11.57
C LEU A 150 27.37 -13.95 -12.20
N LYS A 151 27.01 -14.29 -13.43
CA LYS A 151 27.68 -15.39 -14.16
C LYS A 151 29.14 -15.06 -14.47
N ILE A 152 29.44 -13.84 -14.93
CA ILE A 152 30.83 -13.39 -15.12
C ILE A 152 31.60 -13.42 -13.79
N SER A 153 30.99 -12.96 -12.69
CA SER A 153 31.66 -12.98 -11.39
C SER A 153 31.97 -14.41 -10.95
N MET A 154 31.08 -15.38 -11.18
CA MET A 154 31.36 -16.80 -10.93
C MET A 154 32.52 -17.36 -11.74
N ASP A 155 32.60 -17.03 -13.02
CA ASP A 155 33.68 -17.51 -13.88
C ASP A 155 35.04 -16.84 -13.55
N LEU A 156 35.04 -15.71 -12.85
CA LEU A 156 36.24 -15.07 -12.27
C LEU A 156 36.60 -15.59 -10.87
N VAL A 157 35.60 -15.89 -10.04
CA VAL A 157 35.73 -16.33 -8.65
C VAL A 157 36.21 -17.78 -8.56
N ARG A 158 35.69 -18.67 -9.42
CA ARG A 158 36.03 -20.11 -9.42
C ARG A 158 37.53 -20.39 -9.64
N PRO A 159 38.24 -19.75 -10.59
CA PRO A 159 39.70 -19.90 -10.72
C PRO A 159 40.51 -19.40 -9.53
N VAL A 160 40.02 -18.35 -8.82
CA VAL A 160 40.68 -17.85 -7.60
C VAL A 160 40.59 -18.87 -6.48
N LYS A 161 39.40 -19.46 -6.27
CA LYS A 161 39.18 -20.58 -5.34
C LYS A 161 40.09 -21.77 -5.65
N GLU A 162 40.12 -22.22 -6.91
CA GLU A 162 41.01 -23.32 -7.34
C GLU A 162 42.49 -23.01 -7.13
N SER A 163 42.91 -21.76 -7.32
CA SER A 163 44.29 -21.32 -7.09
C SER A 163 44.64 -21.32 -5.61
N LEU A 164 43.72 -20.87 -4.75
CA LEU A 164 43.89 -20.90 -3.30
C LEU A 164 43.97 -22.33 -2.74
N VAL A 165 43.11 -23.24 -3.23
CA VAL A 165 43.19 -24.68 -2.87
C VAL A 165 44.56 -25.26 -3.25
N LYS A 166 45.07 -24.97 -4.46
CA LYS A 166 46.41 -25.41 -4.87
C LYS A 166 47.50 -24.83 -3.99
N VAL A 167 47.37 -23.58 -3.53
CA VAL A 167 48.35 -22.95 -2.63
C VAL A 167 48.32 -23.58 -1.24
N THR A 168 47.14 -23.85 -0.67
CA THR A 168 47.04 -24.52 0.64
C THR A 168 47.51 -25.98 0.57
N GLU A 169 47.16 -26.71 -0.49
CA GLU A 169 47.65 -28.09 -0.73
C GLU A 169 49.18 -28.13 -0.89
N CYS A 170 49.80 -27.22 -1.66
CA CYS A 170 51.26 -27.20 -1.85
C CYS A 170 52.07 -26.91 -0.57
N VAL A 171 51.44 -26.37 0.47
CA VAL A 171 52.10 -26.00 1.74
C VAL A 171 51.76 -27.01 2.86
N HIS A 172 50.98 -28.05 2.57
CA HIS A 172 50.52 -29.02 3.56
C HIS A 172 51.01 -30.45 3.25
N ASP A 173 51.89 -30.99 4.10
CA ASP A 173 52.56 -32.28 3.87
C ASP A 173 51.72 -33.49 4.35
N GLU A 174 50.58 -33.26 4.99
CA GLU A 174 49.68 -34.31 5.51
C GLU A 174 48.25 -34.08 4.99
N LYS A 175 47.63 -35.13 4.44
CA LYS A 175 46.25 -35.02 3.93
C LYS A 175 45.26 -34.88 5.09
N LEU A 176 44.58 -33.74 5.21
CA LEU A 176 43.22 -33.64 5.75
C LEU A 176 42.64 -32.22 5.51
N ILE A 177 42.24 -31.91 4.26
CA ILE A 177 41.12 -30.98 4.05
C ILE A 177 39.84 -31.75 4.41
N GLU A 178 39.66 -32.00 5.71
CA GLU A 178 38.41 -32.50 6.23
C GLU A 178 37.34 -31.42 6.02
N ARG A 179 36.12 -31.84 5.65
CA ARG A 179 35.02 -30.91 5.41
C ARG A 179 34.54 -30.36 6.74
N PHE A 180 35.20 -29.31 7.23
CA PHE A 180 34.68 -28.50 8.30
C PHE A 180 33.49 -27.69 7.77
N ASP A 181 32.34 -28.35 7.73
CA ASP A 181 31.01 -27.74 7.72
C ASP A 181 30.78 -27.09 9.08
N THR A 182 31.51 -25.99 9.36
CA THR A 182 31.22 -25.15 10.51
C THR A 182 29.87 -24.48 10.25
N GLU A 183 28.86 -24.84 11.04
CA GLU A 183 27.52 -24.26 11.06
C GLU A 183 27.55 -22.79 11.55
N GLU A 184 28.25 -21.92 10.82
CA GLU A 184 27.95 -20.49 10.87
C GLU A 184 26.51 -20.31 10.41
N LYS A 185 25.68 -19.87 11.36
CA LYS A 185 24.24 -19.67 11.21
C LYS A 185 23.89 -19.22 9.79
N ARG A 186 23.03 -20.02 9.17
CA ARG A 186 22.37 -19.71 7.91
C ARG A 186 21.41 -18.55 8.15
N GLU A 187 21.96 -17.34 8.26
CA GLU A 187 21.19 -16.11 8.22
C GLU A 187 20.49 -16.09 6.87
N GLU A 188 19.16 -16.22 6.93
CA GLU A 188 18.28 -16.33 5.78
C GLU A 188 18.11 -14.95 5.16
N LEU A 189 19.20 -14.45 4.58
CA LEU A 189 19.17 -13.27 3.72
C LEU A 189 18.26 -13.59 2.54
N ASP A 190 17.32 -12.69 2.28
CA ASP A 190 16.36 -12.74 1.16
C ASP A 190 17.07 -12.35 -0.16
N LEU A 191 18.09 -13.15 -0.49
CA LEU A 191 18.89 -13.05 -1.70
C LEU A 191 18.32 -14.00 -2.76
N ASP A 192 18.20 -13.49 -3.98
CA ASP A 192 17.95 -14.27 -5.18
C ASP A 192 18.94 -15.44 -5.28
N ASP A 193 18.50 -16.60 -5.76
CA ASP A 193 19.29 -17.84 -5.67
C ASP A 193 20.64 -17.75 -6.41
N GLU A 194 20.70 -16.95 -7.48
CA GLU A 194 21.95 -16.64 -8.18
C GLU A 194 22.93 -15.85 -7.29
N LEU A 195 22.46 -14.80 -6.59
CA LEU A 195 23.26 -14.02 -5.64
C LEU A 195 23.72 -14.87 -4.45
N ARG A 196 22.84 -15.75 -3.95
CA ARG A 196 23.13 -16.70 -2.87
C ARG A 196 24.28 -17.64 -3.24
N SER A 197 24.28 -18.17 -4.47
CA SER A 197 25.37 -19.01 -4.99
C SER A 197 26.70 -18.25 -5.08
N VAL A 198 26.69 -16.98 -5.52
CA VAL A 198 27.90 -16.16 -5.60
C VAL A 198 28.49 -15.89 -4.22
N TRP A 199 27.64 -15.58 -3.25
CA TRP A 199 28.04 -15.28 -1.88
C TRP A 199 28.72 -16.46 -1.18
N GLU A 200 28.20 -17.67 -1.34
CA GLU A 200 28.77 -18.87 -0.70
C GLU A 200 30.15 -19.24 -1.28
N GLU A 201 30.37 -19.06 -2.59
CA GLU A 201 31.69 -19.19 -3.21
C GLU A 201 32.70 -18.19 -2.63
N PHE A 202 32.31 -16.91 -2.47
CA PHE A 202 33.14 -15.89 -1.82
C PHE A 202 33.46 -16.25 -0.36
N LYS A 203 32.48 -16.77 0.40
CA LYS A 203 32.65 -17.22 1.78
C LYS A 203 33.72 -18.31 1.91
N VAL A 204 33.74 -19.26 0.97
CA VAL A 204 34.79 -20.31 0.90
C VAL A 204 36.15 -19.71 0.56
N ILE A 205 36.23 -18.76 -0.38
CA ILE A 205 37.48 -18.08 -0.73
C ILE A 205 38.05 -17.31 0.47
N THR A 206 37.24 -16.54 1.20
CA THR A 206 37.72 -15.80 2.39
C THR A 206 38.30 -16.74 3.46
N ARG A 207 37.73 -17.94 3.61
CA ARG A 207 38.25 -18.97 4.53
C ARG A 207 39.61 -19.51 4.07
N LEU A 208 39.68 -19.97 2.83
CA LEU A 208 40.92 -20.47 2.21
C LEU A 208 42.04 -19.41 2.17
N ALA A 209 41.67 -18.12 2.01
CA ALA A 209 42.62 -17.01 2.04
C ALA A 209 43.29 -16.85 3.41
N ARG A 210 42.50 -16.90 4.49
CA ARG A 210 43.00 -16.85 5.88
C ARG A 210 43.88 -18.06 6.22
N GLU A 211 43.51 -19.23 5.72
CA GLU A 211 44.30 -20.45 5.89
C GLU A 211 45.66 -20.36 5.17
N ALA A 212 45.66 -19.94 3.90
CA ALA A 212 46.89 -19.70 3.14
C ALA A 212 47.78 -18.62 3.81
N GLU A 213 47.19 -17.53 4.30
CA GLU A 213 47.89 -16.48 5.05
C GLU A 213 48.53 -17.02 6.33
N SER A 214 47.80 -17.81 7.12
CA SER A 214 48.33 -18.48 8.32
C SER A 214 49.52 -19.38 7.98
N LYS A 215 49.44 -20.17 6.91
CA LYS A 215 50.52 -21.06 6.47
C LYS A 215 51.75 -20.33 5.94
N VAL A 216 51.56 -19.22 5.22
CA VAL A 216 52.68 -18.36 4.80
C VAL A 216 53.38 -17.72 6.01
N ASN A 217 52.63 -17.37 7.07
CA ASN A 217 53.20 -16.85 8.30
C ASN A 217 53.99 -17.93 9.08
N GLU A 218 53.45 -19.15 9.22
CA GLU A 218 54.18 -20.30 9.79
C GLU A 218 55.53 -20.56 9.07
N PHE A 219 55.52 -20.54 7.73
CA PHE A 219 56.74 -20.70 6.93
C PHE A 219 57.75 -19.55 7.12
N ASN A 220 57.26 -18.30 7.25
CA ASN A 220 58.13 -17.14 7.47
C ASN A 220 58.83 -17.16 8.83
N GLU A 221 58.15 -17.63 9.89
CA GLU A 221 58.79 -17.82 11.21
C GLU A 221 59.82 -18.96 11.17
N MET A 222 59.52 -20.11 10.55
CA MET A 222 60.52 -21.18 10.34
C MET A 222 61.76 -20.66 9.57
N LYS A 223 61.54 -19.84 8.54
CA LYS A 223 62.62 -19.19 7.76
C LYS A 223 63.42 -18.15 8.57
N LYS A 224 62.86 -17.60 9.64
CA LYS A 224 63.58 -16.74 10.59
C LYS A 224 64.42 -17.59 11.54
N GLU A 225 63.86 -18.65 12.11
CA GLU A 225 64.58 -19.62 12.94
C GLU A 225 65.78 -20.24 12.20
N ILE A 226 65.61 -20.64 10.92
CA ILE A 226 66.72 -21.13 10.09
C ILE A 226 67.86 -20.12 9.99
N ARG A 227 67.57 -18.82 9.80
CA ARG A 227 68.61 -17.77 9.73
C ARG A 227 69.30 -17.54 11.07
N GLU A 228 68.58 -17.67 12.18
CA GLU A 228 69.14 -17.59 13.52
C GLU A 228 70.07 -18.80 13.80
N LEU A 229 69.67 -20.01 13.38
CA LEU A 229 70.49 -21.21 13.44
C LEU A 229 71.72 -21.14 12.52
N GLU A 230 71.59 -20.63 11.29
CA GLU A 230 72.72 -20.39 10.37
C GLU A 230 73.74 -19.44 10.99
N SER A 231 73.29 -18.33 11.57
CA SER A 231 74.15 -17.37 12.28
C SER A 231 74.86 -18.01 13.50
N SER A 232 74.13 -18.84 14.26
CA SER A 232 74.69 -19.59 15.38
C SER A 232 75.75 -20.59 14.93
N VAL A 233 75.53 -21.32 13.84
CA VAL A 233 76.51 -22.24 13.24
C VAL A 233 77.76 -21.49 12.80
N VAL A 234 77.64 -20.33 12.12
CA VAL A 234 78.81 -19.53 11.72
C VAL A 234 79.61 -19.12 12.97
N SER A 235 78.96 -18.56 13.99
CA SER A 235 79.62 -18.16 15.24
C SER A 235 80.33 -19.33 15.94
N LEU A 236 79.69 -20.51 16.02
CA LEU A 236 80.30 -21.72 16.58
C LEU A 236 81.48 -22.24 15.74
N THR A 237 81.48 -22.05 14.42
CA THR A 237 82.63 -22.41 13.57
C THR A 237 83.80 -21.44 13.72
N GLU A 238 83.54 -20.16 13.98
CA GLU A 238 84.57 -19.16 14.31
C GLU A 238 85.17 -19.45 15.69
N GLU A 239 84.36 -19.71 16.72
CA GLU A 239 84.86 -20.10 18.04
C GLU A 239 85.69 -21.39 17.99
N ASN A 240 85.24 -22.43 17.25
CA ASN A 240 86.00 -23.65 17.06
C ASN A 240 87.33 -23.43 16.32
N ARG A 241 87.39 -22.45 15.40
CA ARG A 241 88.62 -22.04 14.71
C ARG A 241 89.58 -21.35 15.68
N ASP A 242 89.08 -20.49 16.55
CA ASP A 242 89.87 -19.79 17.56
C ASP A 242 90.38 -20.74 18.65
N ILE A 243 89.56 -21.68 19.13
CA ILE A 243 89.99 -22.79 20.00
C ILE A 243 91.09 -23.61 19.32
N ASN A 244 90.96 -23.94 18.03
CA ASN A 244 92.01 -24.62 17.27
C ASN A 244 93.28 -23.79 17.08
N SER A 245 93.18 -22.46 17.07
CA SER A 245 94.32 -21.55 17.08
C SER A 245 95.03 -21.59 18.44
N LEU A 246 94.25 -21.45 19.52
CA LEU A 246 94.72 -21.50 20.91
C LEU A 246 95.42 -22.83 21.23
N LEU A 247 94.83 -23.96 20.83
CA LEU A 247 95.41 -25.30 21.01
C LEU A 247 96.74 -25.45 20.27
N ARG A 248 96.87 -24.91 19.05
CA ARG A 248 98.13 -24.91 18.31
C ARG A 248 99.21 -24.06 19.00
N VAL A 249 98.84 -22.87 19.50
CA VAL A 249 99.76 -22.03 20.29
C VAL A 249 100.20 -22.75 21.57
N ALA A 250 99.26 -23.30 22.34
CA ALA A 250 99.54 -24.05 23.56
C ALA A 250 100.41 -25.29 23.33
N LEU A 251 100.21 -26.03 22.23
CA LEU A 251 101.07 -27.16 21.85
C LEU A 251 102.51 -26.70 21.50
N VAL A 252 102.66 -25.61 20.75
CA VAL A 252 103.98 -25.04 20.42
C VAL A 252 104.71 -24.53 21.66
N GLU A 253 104.01 -23.85 22.58
CA GLU A 253 104.60 -23.41 23.84
C GLU A 253 104.96 -24.60 24.75
N LYS A 254 104.10 -25.63 24.83
CA LYS A 254 104.41 -26.88 25.53
C LYS A 254 105.68 -27.55 24.98
N GLU A 255 105.81 -27.69 23.66
CA GLU A 255 107.02 -28.23 23.04
C GLU A 255 108.25 -27.38 23.32
N ALA A 256 108.11 -26.05 23.35
CA ALA A 256 109.21 -25.14 23.67
C ALA A 256 109.67 -25.31 25.14
N VAL A 257 108.73 -25.52 26.07
CA VAL A 257 109.02 -25.82 27.48
C VAL A 257 109.63 -27.21 27.64
N GLU A 258 109.15 -28.24 26.95
CA GLU A 258 109.76 -29.58 26.99
C GLU A 258 111.19 -29.55 26.41
N LYS A 259 111.43 -28.83 25.31
CA LYS A 259 112.76 -28.64 24.70
C LYS A 259 113.70 -27.81 25.58
N SER A 260 113.22 -26.86 26.38
CA SER A 260 114.04 -26.10 27.32
C SER A 260 114.34 -26.92 28.59
N LEU A 261 113.36 -27.64 29.12
CA LEU A 261 113.49 -28.50 30.30
C LEU A 261 114.45 -29.69 30.07
N ASN A 262 114.42 -30.28 28.87
CA ASN A 262 115.33 -31.37 28.49
C ASN A 262 116.80 -30.92 28.36
N LYS A 263 117.06 -29.61 28.20
CA LYS A 263 118.44 -29.06 28.21
C LYS A 263 119.01 -28.90 29.63
N LEU A 264 118.19 -28.86 30.69
CA LEU A 264 118.68 -28.92 32.07
C LEU A 264 118.96 -30.37 32.48
N LYS A 265 120.19 -30.85 32.25
CA LYS A 265 120.68 -32.13 32.78
C LYS A 265 121.45 -31.94 34.09
N GLY A 266 120.72 -31.99 35.21
CA GLY A 266 121.29 -31.94 36.56
C GLY A 266 120.52 -31.02 37.50
N ASN A 267 120.38 -31.43 38.77
CA ASN A 267 119.72 -30.75 39.89
C ASN A 267 118.19 -30.52 39.79
N SER A 268 117.46 -30.86 40.87
CA SER A 268 115.99 -30.81 40.93
C SER A 268 115.44 -29.40 41.14
N GLU A 269 116.18 -28.55 41.84
CA GLU A 269 115.68 -27.24 42.29
C GLU A 269 115.67 -26.19 41.17
N GLN A 270 116.69 -26.19 40.30
CA GLN A 270 116.74 -25.34 39.11
C GLN A 270 115.65 -25.70 38.09
N LYS A 271 115.25 -26.98 38.00
CA LYS A 271 114.08 -27.39 37.20
C LYS A 271 112.78 -26.84 37.77
N ARG A 272 112.60 -26.85 39.09
CA ARG A 272 111.38 -26.33 39.74
C ARG A 272 111.22 -24.82 39.53
N VAL A 273 112.29 -24.04 39.66
CA VAL A 273 112.26 -22.58 39.44
C VAL A 273 112.00 -22.25 37.96
N ALA A 274 112.63 -22.99 37.02
CA ALA A 274 112.36 -22.81 35.60
C ALA A 274 110.89 -23.15 35.24
N LEU A 275 110.35 -24.25 35.77
CA LEU A 275 108.94 -24.63 35.58
C LEU A 275 107.97 -23.55 36.10
N LEU A 276 108.26 -22.94 37.25
CA LEU A 276 107.47 -21.82 37.78
C LEU A 276 107.52 -20.58 36.88
N GLN A 277 108.70 -20.17 36.41
CA GLN A 277 108.85 -19.04 35.49
C GLN A 277 108.25 -19.29 34.10
N PHE A 278 108.24 -20.55 33.62
CA PHE A 278 107.55 -20.92 32.38
C PHE A 278 106.02 -20.93 32.57
N ALA A 279 105.52 -21.43 33.70
CA ALA A 279 104.10 -21.35 34.02
C ALA A 279 103.62 -19.90 34.14
N GLU A 280 104.41 -19.02 34.80
CA GLU A 280 104.13 -17.58 34.94
C GLU A 280 104.09 -16.86 33.58
N ARG A 281 105.07 -17.10 32.70
CA ARG A 281 105.07 -16.54 31.34
C ARG A 281 103.96 -17.09 30.44
N GLY A 282 103.63 -18.37 30.58
CA GLY A 282 102.50 -18.99 29.89
C GLY A 282 101.20 -18.30 30.29
N LEU A 283 100.94 -18.21 31.61
CA LEU A 283 99.77 -17.51 32.17
C LEU A 283 99.65 -16.07 31.65
N GLN A 284 100.75 -15.32 31.62
CA GLN A 284 100.77 -13.96 31.07
C GLN A 284 100.41 -13.89 29.57
N ARG A 285 100.82 -14.89 28.77
CA ARG A 285 100.54 -14.92 27.32
C ARG A 285 99.13 -15.35 26.94
N VAL A 286 98.50 -16.22 27.72
CA VAL A 286 97.06 -16.54 27.59
C VAL A 286 96.16 -15.61 28.42
N GLY A 287 96.65 -14.43 28.82
CA GLY A 287 95.85 -13.35 29.41
C GLY A 287 95.55 -13.45 30.91
N PHE A 288 96.02 -14.49 31.59
CA PHE A 288 95.86 -14.69 33.04
C PHE A 288 97.02 -14.10 33.88
N GLY A 289 97.74 -13.11 33.34
CA GLY A 289 98.82 -12.41 34.03
C GLY A 289 98.30 -11.34 35.00
N PHE A 290 98.80 -11.36 36.25
CA PHE A 290 98.45 -10.40 37.31
C PHE A 290 98.46 -8.93 36.83
N MET A 291 97.29 -8.26 36.91
CA MET A 291 97.15 -6.82 36.65
C MET A 291 97.76 -6.00 37.80
N MET A 292 99.06 -5.71 37.74
CA MET A 292 99.74 -4.87 38.73
C MET A 292 100.49 -3.69 38.09
N GLY A 293 99.71 -2.65 37.73
CA GLY A 293 100.16 -1.25 37.70
C GLY A 293 100.97 -0.73 36.50
N GLY A 294 100.57 0.46 36.01
CA GLY A 294 101.47 1.39 35.31
C GLY A 294 101.17 1.62 33.83
N GLY A 295 100.17 2.45 33.52
CA GLY A 295 99.67 2.66 32.16
C GLY A 295 100.53 3.50 31.21
N SER A 296 100.11 3.51 29.94
CA SER A 296 100.02 4.71 29.10
C SER A 296 99.13 4.46 27.87
N ASN A 297 98.17 5.36 27.67
CA ASN A 297 97.30 5.63 26.50
C ASN A 297 96.50 4.54 25.76
N GLU A 298 95.18 4.78 25.75
CA GLU A 298 94.27 4.74 24.59
C GLU A 298 94.23 3.47 23.72
N GLN A 299 93.26 2.60 24.02
CA GLN A 299 91.99 2.59 23.27
C GLN A 299 90.92 1.81 24.05
N SER A 300 89.90 2.52 24.55
CA SER A 300 88.75 1.89 25.22
C SER A 300 87.79 1.35 24.16
N MET A 301 87.75 0.02 24.02
CA MET A 301 86.80 -0.66 23.15
C MET A 301 85.53 -0.99 23.91
N GLU A 302 84.58 -0.05 23.97
CA GLU A 302 83.19 -0.40 24.32
C GLU A 302 82.50 -0.97 23.08
N SER A 303 82.56 -2.30 22.97
CA SER A 303 81.71 -3.06 22.06
C SER A 303 80.32 -3.20 22.67
N SER A 304 79.32 -2.50 22.11
CA SER A 304 77.91 -2.92 22.07
C SER A 304 77.15 -2.03 21.09
N GLY A 305 77.32 -2.32 19.79
CA GLY A 305 76.81 -1.48 18.70
C GLY A 305 76.43 -2.27 17.45
N ALA A 306 75.38 -3.09 17.57
CA ALA A 306 74.46 -3.58 16.53
C ALA A 306 74.98 -4.14 15.18
N GLY A 307 74.47 -5.33 14.84
CA GLY A 307 74.15 -5.74 13.47
C GLY A 307 72.75 -6.39 13.44
N SER A 308 71.96 -6.34 12.37
CA SER A 308 72.15 -5.59 11.13
C SER A 308 70.82 -5.33 10.40
N HIS A 309 70.77 -4.17 9.74
CA HIS A 309 69.97 -3.73 8.58
C HIS A 309 68.92 -4.65 7.91
N THR A 310 67.87 -4.00 7.39
CA THR A 310 67.77 -3.53 5.98
C THR A 310 66.57 -2.56 5.86
N ILE A 311 66.39 -1.68 4.85
CA ILE A 311 66.72 -1.75 3.42
C ILE A 311 67.15 -0.36 2.85
N ASN A 312 68.18 -0.39 1.99
CA ASN A 312 68.56 0.40 0.78
C ASN A 312 67.73 1.66 0.36
N ALA A 313 68.25 2.64 -0.41
CA ALA A 313 69.24 2.52 -1.49
C ALA A 313 70.00 3.82 -1.93
N SER A 314 71.03 3.60 -2.75
CA SER A 314 71.60 4.45 -3.83
C SER A 314 72.28 5.80 -3.52
N SER A 315 73.56 5.72 -3.15
CA SER A 315 74.71 6.24 -3.93
C SER A 315 74.62 7.55 -4.75
N ALA A 316 75.40 8.56 -4.33
CA ALA A 316 76.23 9.39 -5.23
C ALA A 316 77.44 10.01 -4.50
N ALA A 317 78.50 10.30 -5.24
CA ALA A 317 79.87 10.57 -4.77
C ALA A 317 80.09 11.83 -3.90
N SER A 318 80.72 11.59 -2.73
CA SER A 318 81.86 12.32 -2.15
C SER A 318 82.17 13.78 -2.59
N THR A 319 82.00 14.74 -1.67
CA THR A 319 82.99 15.81 -1.40
C THR A 319 82.83 16.32 0.04
N ARG A 320 83.93 16.73 0.69
CA ARG A 320 83.93 17.31 2.05
C ARG A 320 83.97 18.85 1.95
N SER A 321 83.05 19.56 2.62
CA SER A 321 83.28 20.94 3.06
C SER A 321 82.25 21.42 4.10
N ASP A 322 82.75 21.80 5.28
CA ASP A 322 82.35 22.95 6.10
C ASP A 322 80.87 23.23 6.44
N SER A 323 80.51 22.91 7.69
CA SER A 323 79.88 23.84 8.64
C SER A 323 78.64 24.65 8.17
N SER A 324 77.65 24.02 7.55
CA SER A 324 76.37 24.68 7.17
C SER A 324 75.09 23.88 7.48
N GLU A 325 75.20 22.69 8.06
CA GLU A 325 74.09 21.71 8.11
C GLU A 325 72.97 22.06 9.11
N CYS A 326 73.29 22.77 10.20
CA CYS A 326 72.31 23.10 11.24
C CYS A 326 71.20 24.08 10.79
N GLU A 327 71.45 24.95 9.81
CA GLU A 327 70.41 25.83 9.26
C GLU A 327 69.55 25.10 8.22
N GLU A 328 70.15 24.22 7.40
CA GLU A 328 69.46 23.49 6.34
C GLU A 328 68.51 22.41 6.90
N GLU A 329 68.90 21.70 7.96
CA GLU A 329 68.00 20.77 8.66
C GLU A 329 66.82 21.49 9.35
N VAL A 330 67.06 22.65 9.97
CA VAL A 330 66.00 23.45 10.62
C VAL A 330 65.04 24.03 9.58
N VAL A 331 65.53 24.49 8.43
CA VAL A 331 64.69 24.92 7.29
C VAL A 331 63.90 23.75 6.69
N SER A 332 64.52 22.56 6.58
CA SER A 332 63.85 21.34 6.10
C SER A 332 62.72 20.88 7.05
N LEU A 333 62.99 20.87 8.36
CA LEU A 333 62.00 20.58 9.41
C LEU A 333 60.87 21.62 9.41
N ALA A 334 61.20 22.91 9.33
CA ALA A 334 60.21 23.99 9.24
C ALA A 334 59.32 23.85 7.99
N SER A 335 59.88 23.50 6.83
CA SER A 335 59.10 23.24 5.61
C SER A 335 58.16 22.05 5.76
N THR A 336 58.58 21.03 6.51
CA THR A 336 57.80 19.81 6.76
C THR A 336 56.67 20.08 7.76
N MET A 337 56.96 20.84 8.82
CA MET A 337 55.98 21.34 9.79
C MET A 337 54.94 22.26 9.11
N GLU A 338 55.38 23.15 8.22
CA GLU A 338 54.49 24.04 7.45
C GLU A 338 53.58 23.24 6.51
N ARG A 339 54.11 22.21 5.84
CA ARG A 339 53.35 21.29 4.99
C ARG A 339 52.29 20.52 5.78
N ILE A 340 52.65 19.97 6.94
CA ILE A 340 51.73 19.31 7.86
C ILE A 340 50.63 20.28 8.31
N MET A 341 50.99 21.51 8.73
CA MET A 341 50.04 22.53 9.14
C MET A 341 49.14 23.04 7.99
N LYS A 342 49.59 23.02 6.74
CA LYS A 342 48.75 23.33 5.57
C LYS A 342 47.76 22.19 5.31
N ASN A 343 48.23 20.94 5.33
CA ASN A 343 47.37 19.76 5.16
C ASN A 343 46.29 19.68 6.25
N LEU A 344 46.67 19.80 7.53
CA LEU A 344 45.72 19.76 8.66
C LEU A 344 44.65 20.87 8.59
N ARG A 345 44.99 22.07 8.11
CA ARG A 345 44.00 23.15 7.89
C ARG A 345 43.03 22.82 6.76
N LEU A 346 43.53 22.22 5.68
CA LEU A 346 42.74 21.82 4.52
C LEU A 346 41.78 20.68 4.90
N GLU A 347 42.29 19.67 5.62
CA GLU A 347 41.50 18.58 6.21
C GLU A 347 40.43 19.09 7.19
N ASN A 348 40.77 19.99 8.12
CA ASN A 348 39.80 20.58 9.04
C ASN A 348 38.70 21.35 8.29
N SER A 349 39.05 22.04 7.19
CA SER A 349 38.09 22.73 6.32
C SER A 349 37.22 21.76 5.50
N GLN A 350 37.73 20.57 5.19
CA GLN A 350 36.98 19.52 4.51
C GLN A 350 36.01 18.81 5.46
N LEU A 351 36.48 18.40 6.64
CA LEU A 351 35.65 17.79 7.68
C LEU A 351 34.49 18.71 8.11
N ARG A 352 34.72 20.03 8.21
CA ARG A 352 33.64 21.00 8.48
C ARG A 352 32.59 21.04 7.38
N ARG A 353 32.99 20.99 6.10
CA ARG A 353 32.06 20.94 4.97
C ARG A 353 31.24 19.65 4.98
N SER A 354 31.88 18.50 5.14
CA SER A 354 31.19 17.20 5.19
C SER A 354 30.28 17.06 6.42
N LEU A 355 30.62 17.67 7.55
CA LEU A 355 29.73 17.74 8.73
C LEU A 355 28.48 18.58 8.43
N GLU A 356 28.63 19.72 7.76
CA GLU A 356 27.50 20.59 7.44
C GLU A 356 26.60 20.01 6.34
N GLU A 357 27.20 19.35 5.34
CA GLU A 357 26.52 18.56 4.32
C GLU A 357 25.71 17.42 4.97
N SER A 358 26.32 16.65 5.88
CA SER A 358 25.64 15.60 6.64
C SER A 358 24.49 16.12 7.53
N ARG A 359 24.59 17.34 8.06
CA ARG A 359 23.49 17.98 8.80
C ARG A 359 22.34 18.38 7.89
N SER A 360 22.66 19.00 6.75
CA SER A 360 21.65 19.38 5.75
C SER A 360 20.89 18.15 5.22
N ASP A 361 21.59 17.04 4.99
CA ASP A 361 20.94 15.78 4.62
C ASP A 361 20.09 15.19 5.76
N ALA A 362 20.52 15.28 7.02
CA ALA A 362 19.72 14.85 8.16
C ALA A 362 18.44 15.69 8.32
N GLU A 363 18.52 17.01 8.17
CA GLU A 363 17.34 17.91 8.17
C GLU A 363 16.40 17.61 7.00
N ARG A 364 16.95 17.37 5.81
CA ARG A 364 16.19 16.97 4.62
C ARG A 364 15.46 15.64 4.83
N LEU A 365 16.14 14.63 5.37
CA LEU A 365 15.54 13.34 5.71
C LEU A 365 14.45 13.49 6.78
N GLN A 366 14.70 14.28 7.83
CA GLN A 366 13.69 14.58 8.86
C GLN A 366 12.44 15.24 8.27
N SER A 367 12.60 16.19 7.34
CA SER A 367 11.47 16.83 6.67
C SER A 367 10.66 15.86 5.80
N LEU A 368 11.33 14.88 5.16
CA LEU A 368 10.68 13.85 4.37
C LEU A 368 9.89 12.89 5.26
N VAL A 369 10.48 12.44 6.38
CA VAL A 369 9.81 11.57 7.37
C VAL A 369 8.59 12.26 7.96
N GLN A 370 8.68 13.53 8.36
CA GLN A 370 7.52 14.29 8.86
C GLN A 370 6.42 14.45 7.81
N LYS A 371 6.78 14.61 6.52
CA LYS A 371 5.80 14.64 5.44
C LYS A 371 5.10 13.29 5.28
N GLN A 372 5.86 12.19 5.28
CA GLN A 372 5.31 10.83 5.19
C GLN A 372 4.43 10.48 6.39
N GLU A 373 4.85 10.83 7.61
CA GLU A 373 4.06 10.65 8.84
C GLU A 373 2.71 11.37 8.75
N LYS A 374 2.71 12.62 8.27
CA LYS A 374 1.48 13.38 8.04
C LYS A 374 0.58 12.73 6.97
N GLU A 375 1.15 12.33 5.84
CA GLU A 375 0.42 11.69 4.74
C GLU A 375 -0.20 10.34 5.17
N ILE A 376 0.53 9.56 5.97
CA ILE A 376 0.04 8.33 6.60
C ILE A 376 -1.11 8.64 7.56
N ALA A 377 -1.00 9.68 8.40
CA ALA A 377 -2.07 10.06 9.32
C ALA A 377 -3.35 10.53 8.58
N GLU A 378 -3.21 11.29 7.50
CA GLU A 378 -4.33 11.70 6.64
C GLU A 378 -4.97 10.49 5.95
N ASN A 379 -4.18 9.56 5.41
CA ASN A 379 -4.68 8.32 4.81
C ASN A 379 -5.40 7.41 5.83
N ILE A 380 -4.92 7.31 7.08
CA ILE A 380 -5.60 6.54 8.15
C ILE A 380 -6.99 7.13 8.46
N LEU A 381 -7.13 8.45 8.46
CA LEU A 381 -8.44 9.10 8.66
C LEU A 381 -9.36 8.87 7.46
N TYR A 382 -8.84 8.96 6.24
CA TYR A 382 -9.61 8.70 5.03
C TYR A 382 -10.12 7.25 4.96
N ILE A 383 -9.26 6.26 5.28
CA ILE A 383 -9.64 4.84 5.33
C ILE A 383 -10.79 4.63 6.32
N LYS A 384 -10.73 5.22 7.52
CA LYS A 384 -11.84 5.15 8.49
C LYS A 384 -13.14 5.76 7.97
N GLU A 385 -13.08 6.87 7.23
CA GLU A 385 -14.26 7.45 6.61
C GLU A 385 -14.85 6.52 5.52
N LEU A 386 -14.01 5.78 4.79
CA LEU A 386 -14.47 4.74 3.87
C LEU A 386 -15.14 3.57 4.60
N GLU A 387 -14.49 3.02 5.63
CA GLU A 387 -15.01 1.93 6.48
C GLU A 387 -16.33 2.32 7.15
N ASP A 388 -16.47 3.56 7.62
CA ASP A 388 -17.71 4.08 8.21
C ASP A 388 -18.83 4.18 7.17
N ARG A 389 -18.51 4.61 5.94
CA ARG A 389 -19.47 4.71 4.84
C ARG A 389 -19.92 3.33 4.33
N GLU A 390 -19.00 2.37 4.27
CA GLU A 390 -19.29 0.97 3.93
C GLU A 390 -20.29 0.37 4.93
N ARG A 391 -20.03 0.49 6.24
CA ARG A 391 -20.96 -0.01 7.28
C ARG A 391 -22.35 0.64 7.22
N MET A 392 -22.42 1.94 6.88
CA MET A 392 -23.71 2.63 6.67
C MET A 392 -24.43 2.14 5.40
N GLN A 393 -23.70 1.77 4.35
CA GLN A 393 -24.28 1.19 3.14
C GLN A 393 -24.77 -0.24 3.37
N ASP A 394 -24.01 -1.07 4.09
CA ASP A 394 -24.43 -2.42 4.47
C ASP A 394 -25.73 -2.40 5.28
N GLN A 395 -25.83 -1.53 6.29
CA GLN A 395 -27.04 -1.37 7.09
C GLN A 395 -28.25 -0.94 6.23
N ASN A 396 -28.06 0.01 5.31
CA ASN A 396 -29.11 0.47 4.40
C ASN A 396 -29.54 -0.64 3.41
N VAL A 397 -28.61 -1.46 2.93
CA VAL A 397 -28.91 -2.63 2.09
C VAL A 397 -29.67 -3.69 2.89
N GLU A 398 -29.32 -3.93 4.16
CA GLU A 398 -30.06 -4.86 5.03
C GLU A 398 -31.50 -4.35 5.29
N GLU A 399 -31.67 -3.07 5.57
CA GLU A 399 -32.99 -2.42 5.75
C GLU A 399 -33.85 -2.54 4.49
N LEU A 400 -33.33 -2.18 3.31
CA LEU A 400 -34.02 -2.33 2.03
C LEU A 400 -34.35 -3.80 1.72
N LEU A 401 -33.48 -4.76 2.08
CA LEU A 401 -33.77 -6.19 1.94
C LEU A 401 -34.87 -6.68 2.90
N THR A 402 -35.09 -6.01 4.04
CA THR A 402 -36.26 -6.29 4.89
C THR A 402 -37.54 -5.70 4.30
N GLU A 403 -37.52 -4.45 3.81
CA GLU A 403 -38.66 -3.81 3.16
C GLU A 403 -39.11 -4.58 1.89
N ILE A 404 -38.16 -5.06 1.08
CA ILE A 404 -38.46 -5.91 -0.09
C ILE A 404 -39.19 -7.20 0.34
N LYS A 405 -38.74 -7.88 1.40
CA LYS A 405 -39.42 -9.11 1.89
C LYS A 405 -40.82 -8.83 2.42
N GLU A 406 -41.02 -7.71 3.11
CA GLU A 406 -42.33 -7.31 3.63
C GLU A 406 -43.30 -6.95 2.50
N THR A 407 -42.84 -6.21 1.49
CA THR A 407 -43.63 -5.85 0.30
C THR A 407 -43.90 -7.07 -0.60
N GLU A 408 -42.95 -8.00 -0.76
CA GLU A 408 -43.18 -9.29 -1.42
C GLU A 408 -44.26 -10.12 -0.72
N ALA A 409 -44.22 -10.19 0.63
CA ALA A 409 -45.23 -10.86 1.44
C ALA A 409 -46.59 -10.15 1.38
N GLU A 410 -46.63 -8.84 1.20
CA GLU A 410 -47.87 -8.09 0.92
C GLU A 410 -48.42 -8.39 -0.48
N VAL A 411 -47.58 -8.34 -1.52
CA VAL A 411 -47.98 -8.70 -2.89
C VAL A 411 -48.49 -10.15 -2.96
N ALA A 412 -47.93 -11.07 -2.18
CA ALA A 412 -48.44 -12.43 -2.06
C ALA A 412 -49.85 -12.47 -1.43
N ARG A 413 -50.09 -11.74 -0.34
CA ARG A 413 -51.41 -11.62 0.30
C ARG A 413 -52.46 -11.01 -0.64
N TRP A 414 -52.13 -9.95 -1.36
CA TRP A 414 -53.02 -9.34 -2.35
C TRP A 414 -53.32 -10.28 -3.52
N ARG A 415 -52.33 -11.06 -3.98
CA ARG A 415 -52.54 -12.06 -5.03
C ARG A 415 -53.51 -13.15 -4.61
N GLU A 416 -53.36 -13.68 -3.39
CA GLU A 416 -54.27 -14.69 -2.83
C GLU A 416 -55.70 -14.14 -2.67
N ALA A 417 -55.86 -12.91 -2.18
CA ALA A 417 -57.17 -12.25 -2.09
C ALA A 417 -57.85 -12.12 -3.47
N CYS A 418 -57.13 -11.66 -4.49
CA CYS A 418 -57.63 -11.57 -5.86
C CYS A 418 -58.01 -12.95 -6.45
N GLU A 419 -57.24 -14.01 -6.15
CA GLU A 419 -57.55 -15.37 -6.60
C GLU A 419 -58.86 -15.89 -5.98
N LEU A 420 -59.05 -15.67 -4.67
CA LEU A 420 -60.29 -16.00 -3.96
C LEU A 420 -61.51 -15.22 -4.48
N GLU A 421 -61.35 -13.93 -4.79
CA GLU A 421 -62.41 -13.13 -5.43
C GLU A 421 -62.78 -13.68 -6.81
N VAL A 422 -61.79 -14.08 -7.61
CA VAL A 422 -62.02 -14.69 -8.93
C VAL A 422 -62.70 -16.05 -8.82
N GLU A 423 -62.36 -16.89 -7.84
CA GLU A 423 -63.08 -18.15 -7.58
C GLU A 423 -64.53 -17.91 -7.14
N ALA A 424 -64.74 -16.97 -6.23
CA ALA A 424 -66.09 -16.58 -5.78
C ALA A 424 -66.95 -16.06 -6.95
N ALA A 425 -66.37 -15.23 -7.82
CA ALA A 425 -67.04 -14.72 -9.02
C ALA A 425 -67.39 -15.85 -10.02
N LYS A 426 -66.46 -16.78 -10.29
CA LYS A 426 -66.73 -17.96 -11.15
C LYS A 426 -67.89 -18.78 -10.60
N LYS A 427 -67.89 -19.08 -9.30
CA LYS A 427 -68.95 -19.85 -8.65
C LYS A 427 -70.32 -19.13 -8.73
N ALA A 428 -70.34 -17.82 -8.51
CA ALA A 428 -71.57 -17.02 -8.62
C ALA A 428 -72.13 -16.97 -10.06
N ILE A 429 -71.27 -17.05 -11.08
CA ILE A 429 -71.70 -17.19 -12.48
C ILE A 429 -72.30 -18.58 -12.71
N GLU A 430 -71.62 -19.64 -12.29
CA GLU A 430 -72.10 -21.04 -12.44
C GLU A 430 -73.46 -21.26 -11.76
N GLU A 431 -73.69 -20.67 -10.58
CA GLU A 431 -74.98 -20.70 -9.89
C GLU A 431 -76.08 -19.93 -10.65
N ARG A 432 -75.74 -18.81 -11.30
CA ARG A 432 -76.68 -18.06 -12.15
C ARG A 432 -77.04 -18.79 -13.44
N GLU A 433 -76.07 -19.46 -14.06
CA GLU A 433 -76.31 -20.29 -15.26
C GLU A 433 -77.25 -21.45 -14.94
N LYS A 434 -77.00 -22.20 -13.85
CA LYS A 434 -77.91 -23.26 -13.36
C LYS A 434 -79.34 -22.75 -13.11
N LEU A 435 -79.48 -21.54 -12.57
CA LEU A 435 -80.80 -20.93 -12.32
C LEU A 435 -81.47 -20.46 -13.62
N ALA A 436 -80.71 -19.97 -14.61
CA ALA A 436 -81.21 -19.63 -15.94
C ALA A 436 -81.70 -20.88 -16.70
N ASP A 437 -80.94 -21.98 -16.65
CA ASP A 437 -81.34 -23.27 -17.21
C ASP A 437 -82.61 -23.81 -16.57
N ALA A 438 -82.67 -23.84 -15.23
CA ALA A 438 -83.85 -24.28 -14.49
C ALA A 438 -85.10 -23.43 -14.81
N LYS A 439 -84.94 -22.12 -14.98
CA LYS A 439 -86.02 -21.22 -15.39
C LYS A 439 -86.45 -21.48 -16.83
N THR A 440 -85.50 -21.74 -17.74
CA THR A 440 -85.77 -22.06 -19.15
C THR A 440 -86.54 -23.37 -19.28
N VAL A 441 -86.11 -24.42 -18.59
CA VAL A 441 -86.83 -25.71 -18.50
C VAL A 441 -88.24 -25.52 -17.94
N SER A 442 -88.40 -24.68 -16.91
CA SER A 442 -89.71 -24.39 -16.32
C SER A 442 -90.64 -23.66 -17.29
N ILE A 443 -90.12 -22.71 -18.07
CA ILE A 443 -90.89 -22.00 -19.11
C ILE A 443 -91.31 -22.96 -20.23
N ILE A 444 -90.40 -23.80 -20.74
CA ILE A 444 -90.72 -24.82 -21.76
C ILE A 444 -91.84 -25.76 -21.26
N ARG A 445 -91.79 -26.17 -19.99
CA ARG A 445 -92.80 -27.03 -19.37
C ARG A 445 -94.16 -26.36 -19.15
N LEU A 446 -94.22 -25.02 -19.08
CA LEU A 446 -95.47 -24.26 -19.01
C LEU A 446 -96.08 -23.98 -20.40
N LEU A 447 -95.29 -24.13 -21.47
CA LEU A 447 -95.70 -23.91 -22.86
C LEU A 447 -96.01 -25.22 -23.63
N SER A 448 -95.86 -26.38 -22.98
CA SER A 448 -96.13 -27.72 -23.53
C SER A 448 -97.32 -28.39 -22.84
#